data_AF-A0A328D1B1-F1
#
_entry.id   AF-A0A328D1B1-F1
#
_cell.length_a   1.000
_cell.length_b   1.000
_cell.length_c   1.000
_cell.angle_alpha   90.00
_cell.angle_beta   90.00
_cell.angle_gamma   90.00
#
_symmetry.space_group_name_H-M   'P 1'
#
loop_
_entity.id
_entity.type
_entity.pdbx_description
1 polymer ?
#
loop_
_entity_poly.entity_id
_entity_poly.type
_entity_poly.pdbx_seq_one_letter_code
_entity_poly.pdbx_strand_id
1 'polypeptide(L)'
;MVVIADAVSAMAAIKAWRPTFRNAADNVVFAVHATFFASGFYLNATGAPAFDLDTFASPSTTDEVGIENWNIFECQYAFMYSNSNPDGGSNRVKVLCLVEDHKVRVVAMRHGDRTLYELKLK
;
A
#
# COMPACT_ATOMS: atom_id res chain seq x y z
N MET A 1 -0.51 -7.77 -17.05
CA MET A 1 0.67 -7.01 -17.48
C MET A 1 1.43 -6.64 -16.22
N VAL A 2 2.52 -7.34 -15.90
CA VAL A 2 3.39 -6.99 -14.77
C VAL A 2 4.16 -5.76 -15.21
N VAL A 3 3.85 -4.58 -14.65
CA VAL A 3 4.64 -3.39 -14.90
C VAL A 3 5.92 -3.55 -14.09
N ILE A 4 7.01 -3.96 -14.76
CA ILE A 4 8.34 -3.80 -14.19
C ILE A 4 8.61 -2.30 -14.26
N ALA A 5 8.49 -1.60 -13.14
CA ALA A 5 8.95 -0.22 -13.07
C ALA A 5 10.47 -0.23 -13.28
N ASP A 6 10.95 0.34 -14.38
CA ASP A 6 12.38 0.56 -14.53
C ASP A 6 12.86 1.62 -13.53
N ALA A 7 14.17 1.71 -13.33
CA ALA A 7 14.76 2.59 -12.32
C ALA A 7 14.36 4.06 -12.51
N VAL A 8 14.07 4.51 -13.73
CA VAL A 8 13.64 5.89 -14.00
C VAL A 8 12.23 6.12 -13.46
N SER A 9 11.29 5.19 -13.70
CA SER A 9 9.94 5.26 -13.13
C SER A 9 9.93 5.20 -11.61
N ALA A 10 10.75 4.33 -11.02
CA ALA A 10 10.90 4.25 -9.57
C ALA A 10 11.44 5.57 -8.97
N MET A 11 12.48 6.13 -9.58
CA MET A 11 13.06 7.41 -9.15
C MET A 11 12.10 8.59 -9.35
N ALA A 12 11.28 8.58 -10.41
CA ALA A 12 10.25 9.59 -10.62
C ALA A 12 9.17 9.53 -9.52
N ALA A 13 8.72 8.33 -9.14
CA ALA A 13 7.77 8.16 -8.03
C ALA A 13 8.36 8.68 -6.71
N ILE A 14 9.61 8.30 -6.38
CA ILE A 14 10.30 8.82 -5.19
C ILE A 14 10.39 10.35 -5.20
N LYS A 15 10.73 10.95 -6.35
CA LYS A 15 10.84 12.42 -6.47
C LYS A 15 9.48 13.13 -6.34
N ALA A 16 8.43 12.55 -6.90
CA ALA A 16 7.09 13.11 -6.85
C ALA A 16 6.52 13.05 -5.43
N TRP A 17 6.70 11.90 -4.75
CA TRP A 17 6.07 11.64 -3.47
C TRP A 17 6.91 12.12 -2.28
N ARG A 18 8.22 12.28 -2.49
CA ARG A 18 9.19 12.73 -1.49
C ARG A 18 9.05 11.98 -0.15
N PRO A 19 9.07 10.63 -0.17
CA PRO A 19 8.94 9.86 1.06
C PRO A 19 10.11 10.13 2.01
N THR A 20 9.81 10.18 3.31
CA THR A 20 10.83 10.17 4.36
C THR A 20 11.09 8.73 4.78
N PHE A 21 12.33 8.27 4.69
CA PHE A 21 12.75 6.93 5.13
C PHE A 21 13.51 7.03 6.45
N ARG A 22 12.99 6.39 7.49
CA ARG A 22 13.58 6.32 8.83
C ARG A 22 14.51 5.11 8.98
N ASN A 23 14.22 4.03 8.26
CA ASN A 23 14.92 2.77 8.37
C ASN A 23 14.83 1.95 7.06
N ALA A 24 15.49 0.80 7.02
CA ALA A 24 15.50 -0.07 5.84
C ALA A 24 14.11 -0.67 5.51
N ALA A 25 13.26 -0.90 6.52
CA ALA A 25 11.91 -1.41 6.29
C ALA A 25 11.04 -0.39 5.55
N ASP A 26 11.19 0.91 5.84
CA ASP A 26 10.50 1.96 5.09
C ASP A 26 10.80 1.85 3.58
N ASN A 27 12.04 1.59 3.17
CA ASN A 27 12.37 1.42 1.75
C ASN A 27 11.59 0.27 1.09
N VAL A 28 11.53 -0.88 1.77
CA VAL A 28 10.84 -2.08 1.27
C VAL A 28 9.33 -1.85 1.22
N VAL A 29 8.75 -1.26 2.26
CA VAL A 29 7.32 -0.98 2.34
C VAL A 29 6.90 0.07 1.31
N PHE A 30 7.73 1.08 1.06
CA PHE A 30 7.47 2.04 -0.01
C PHE A 30 7.48 1.39 -1.39
N ALA A 31 8.36 0.41 -1.63
CA ALA A 31 8.35 -0.36 -2.87
C ALA A 31 7.05 -1.19 -3.03
N VAL A 32 6.50 -1.74 -1.95
CA VAL A 32 5.17 -2.37 -1.96
C VAL A 32 4.12 -1.35 -2.39
N HIS A 33 4.09 -0.18 -1.75
CA HIS A 33 3.18 0.89 -2.10
C HIS A 33 3.29 1.27 -3.59
N ALA A 34 4.50 1.51 -4.09
CA ALA A 34 4.75 1.88 -5.49
C ALA A 34 4.30 0.79 -6.48
N THR A 35 4.34 -0.48 -6.07
CA THR A 35 3.84 -1.61 -6.88
C THR A 35 2.32 -1.56 -7.04
N PHE A 36 1.58 -1.21 -5.98
CA PHE A 36 0.13 -1.02 -6.06
C PHE A 36 -0.20 0.17 -6.97
N PHE A 37 0.48 1.30 -6.80
CA PHE A 37 0.32 2.47 -7.67
C PHE A 37 0.58 2.14 -9.15
N ALA A 38 1.69 1.47 -9.46
CA ALA A 38 2.02 1.03 -10.82
C ALA A 38 1.03 0.03 -11.41
N SER A 39 0.29 -0.69 -10.55
CA SER A 39 -0.78 -1.61 -10.94
C SER A 39 -2.15 -0.92 -11.11
N GLY A 40 -2.19 0.41 -11.04
CA GLY A 40 -3.40 1.22 -11.25
C GLY A 40 -4.30 1.33 -10.01
N PHE A 41 -3.77 1.06 -8.82
CA PHE A 41 -4.51 1.30 -7.58
C PHE A 41 -4.32 2.73 -7.07
N TYR A 42 -5.39 3.31 -6.54
CA TYR A 42 -5.40 4.59 -5.86
C TYR A 42 -5.28 4.36 -4.35
N LEU A 43 -4.39 5.11 -3.69
CA LEU A 43 -4.29 5.08 -2.23
C LEU A 43 -5.43 5.89 -1.61
N ASN A 44 -6.26 5.27 -0.77
CA ASN A 44 -7.37 5.93 -0.08
C ASN A 44 -7.08 6.25 1.39
N ALA A 45 -6.23 5.47 2.04
CA ALA A 45 -5.80 5.70 3.42
C ALA A 45 -4.43 5.09 3.68
N THR A 46 -3.68 5.69 4.59
CA THR A 46 -2.38 5.19 5.06
C THR A 46 -2.21 5.46 6.56
N GLY A 47 -1.27 4.79 7.22
CA GLY A 47 -1.00 4.99 8.64
C GLY A 47 -2.20 4.63 9.53
N ALA A 48 -2.46 5.42 10.57
CA ALA A 48 -3.52 5.14 11.55
C ALA A 48 -4.93 4.94 10.92
N PRO A 49 -5.41 5.79 9.99
CA PRO A 49 -6.69 5.57 9.30
C PRO A 49 -6.81 4.23 8.57
N ALA A 50 -5.71 3.69 8.05
CA ALA A 50 -5.71 2.42 7.34
C ALA A 50 -5.73 1.21 8.29
N PHE A 51 -5.43 1.38 9.59
CA PHE A 51 -5.52 0.30 10.57
C PHE A 51 -6.95 0.05 11.05
N ASP A 52 -7.86 1.01 10.88
CA ASP A 52 -9.24 0.90 11.33
C ASP A 52 -9.92 -0.40 10.84
N LEU A 53 -10.73 -1.02 11.70
CA LEU A 53 -11.51 -2.20 11.33
C LEU A 53 -12.57 -1.84 10.29
N ASP A 54 -13.09 -0.62 10.36
CA ASP A 54 -14.13 -0.10 9.50
C ASP A 54 -13.57 0.63 8.27
N THR A 55 -12.27 0.48 7.95
CA THR A 55 -11.67 1.13 6.77
C THR A 55 -12.41 0.76 5.47
N PHE A 56 -13.04 -0.42 5.40
CA PHE A 56 -13.88 -0.82 4.27
C PHE A 56 -15.30 -0.21 4.27
N ALA A 57 -15.76 0.37 5.36
CA ALA A 57 -17.08 1.00 5.44
C ALA A 57 -17.14 2.34 4.69
N SER A 58 -16.03 3.06 4.61
CA SER A 58 -15.93 4.28 3.80
C SER A 58 -16.09 3.94 2.31
N PRO A 59 -16.73 4.79 1.48
CA PRO A 59 -16.87 4.55 0.05
C PRO A 59 -15.50 4.50 -0.65
N SER A 60 -15.40 3.74 -1.75
CA SER A 60 -14.22 3.82 -2.61
C SER A 60 -14.13 5.19 -3.28
N THR A 61 -12.97 5.82 -3.22
CA THR A 61 -12.68 7.07 -3.92
C THR A 61 -11.56 6.85 -4.93
N THR A 62 -11.53 7.66 -5.98
CA THR A 62 -10.34 7.84 -6.84
C THR A 62 -9.48 9.01 -6.37
N ASP A 63 -9.98 9.79 -5.40
CA ASP A 63 -9.22 10.84 -4.75
C ASP A 63 -8.10 10.19 -3.94
N GLU A 64 -6.89 10.33 -4.47
CA GLU A 64 -5.68 9.75 -3.90
C GLU A 64 -5.20 10.60 -2.72
N VAL A 65 -5.03 9.96 -1.57
CA VAL A 65 -4.40 10.61 -0.41
C VAL A 65 -2.89 10.62 -0.58
N GLY A 66 -2.23 11.62 0.00
CA GLY A 66 -0.78 11.62 0.09
C GLY A 66 -0.26 10.53 1.03
N ILE A 67 1.06 10.42 1.08
CA ILE A 67 1.77 9.52 1.99
C ILE A 67 2.15 10.21 3.29
N GLU A 68 1.43 11.24 3.74
CA GLU A 68 1.70 11.83 5.04
C GLU A 68 1.51 10.78 6.12
N ASN A 69 2.43 10.72 7.09
CA ASN A 69 2.30 9.88 8.28
C ASN A 69 2.18 8.36 8.03
N TRP A 70 2.50 7.90 6.82
CA TRP A 70 2.45 6.49 6.42
C TRP A 70 3.36 5.58 7.27
N ASN A 71 4.47 6.13 7.74
CA ASN A 71 5.48 5.47 8.55
C ASN A 71 5.55 6.10 9.95
N ILE A 72 4.43 6.32 10.65
CA ILE A 72 4.51 6.76 12.06
C ILE A 72 4.96 5.62 12.96
N PHE A 73 4.43 4.41 12.77
CA PHE A 73 4.72 3.27 13.65
C PHE A 73 6.03 2.58 13.26
N GLU A 74 6.78 2.08 14.24
CA GLU A 74 8.13 1.54 14.00
C GLU A 74 8.10 0.18 13.28
N CYS A 75 7.16 -0.70 13.63
CA CYS A 75 7.14 -2.09 13.17
C CYS A 75 5.91 -2.46 12.33
N GLN A 76 5.06 -1.50 12.00
CA GLN A 76 3.79 -1.77 11.30
C GLN A 76 3.41 -0.64 10.35
N TYR A 77 2.84 -1.02 9.22
CA TYR A 77 2.36 -0.10 8.19
C TYR A 77 1.03 -0.61 7.67
N ALA A 78 0.14 0.29 7.33
CA ALA A 78 -1.14 -0.04 6.76
C ALA A 78 -1.46 0.89 5.59
N PHE A 79 -2.02 0.31 4.54
CA PHE A 79 -2.49 1.03 3.37
C PHE A 79 -3.85 0.48 2.95
N MET A 80 -4.71 1.35 2.44
CA MET A 80 -5.98 1.00 1.84
C MET A 80 -5.98 1.48 0.40
N TYR A 81 -6.18 0.56 -0.53
CA TYR A 81 -6.25 0.84 -1.95
C TYR A 81 -7.63 0.57 -2.53
N SER A 82 -7.97 1.32 -3.59
CA SER A 82 -9.08 1.03 -4.50
C SER A 82 -8.58 0.95 -5.94
N ASN A 83 -9.27 0.21 -6.78
CA ASN A 83 -9.15 0.29 -8.23
C ASN A 83 -10.53 0.08 -8.85
N SER A 84 -10.84 0.82 -9.90
CA SER A 84 -12.06 0.66 -10.68
C SER A 84 -11.93 -0.57 -11.58
N ASN A 85 -12.78 -1.58 -11.35
CA ASN A 85 -12.86 -2.71 -12.27
C ASN A 85 -13.65 -2.27 -13.51
N PRO A 86 -13.26 -2.67 -14.74
CA PRO A 86 -14.03 -2.38 -15.96
C PRO A 86 -15.50 -2.83 -15.89
N ASP A 87 -15.83 -3.82 -15.05
CA ASP A 87 -17.19 -4.31 -14.83
C ASP A 87 -18.02 -3.46 -13.83
N GLY A 88 -17.52 -2.30 -13.41
CA GLY A 88 -18.25 -1.35 -12.55
C GLY A 88 -18.15 -1.60 -11.03
N GLY A 89 -17.43 -2.63 -10.60
CA GLY A 89 -17.12 -2.86 -9.17
C GLY A 89 -15.82 -2.18 -8.73
N SER A 90 -15.73 -1.69 -7.49
CA SER A 90 -14.46 -1.23 -6.92
C SER A 90 -13.72 -2.39 -6.25
N ASN A 91 -12.53 -2.72 -6.73
CA ASN A 91 -11.64 -3.66 -6.06
C ASN A 91 -10.91 -2.92 -4.95
N ARG A 92 -11.17 -3.30 -3.69
CA ARG A 92 -10.58 -2.66 -2.52
C ARG A 92 -9.68 -3.63 -1.79
N VAL A 93 -8.46 -3.21 -1.49
CA VAL A 93 -7.43 -4.06 -0.87
C VAL A 93 -6.74 -3.34 0.28
N LYS A 94 -6.86 -3.89 1.49
CA LYS A 94 -6.11 -3.45 2.66
C LYS A 94 -4.80 -4.23 2.71
N VAL A 95 -3.69 -3.52 2.87
CA VAL A 95 -2.34 -4.09 2.92
C VAL A 95 -1.70 -3.71 4.24
N LEU A 96 -1.29 -4.71 5.00
CA LEU A 96 -0.53 -4.57 6.23
C LEU A 96 0.90 -5.02 5.97
N CYS A 97 1.88 -4.21 6.34
CA CYS A 97 3.27 -4.61 6.35
C CYS A 97 3.75 -4.66 7.80
N LEU A 98 4.27 -5.81 8.23
CA LEU A 98 4.70 -6.07 9.59
C LEU A 98 6.19 -6.40 9.58
N VAL A 99 6.97 -5.70 10.40
CA VAL A 99 8.42 -5.89 10.49
C VAL A 99 8.72 -6.86 11.62
N GLU A 100 9.31 -8.00 11.27
CA GLU A 100 9.69 -9.05 12.21
C GLU A 100 11.03 -9.63 11.78
N ASP A 101 11.98 -9.78 12.71
CA ASP A 101 13.29 -10.38 12.46
C ASP A 101 14.01 -9.83 11.21
N HIS A 102 14.03 -8.49 11.08
CA HIS A 102 14.61 -7.76 9.94
C HIS A 102 13.97 -8.06 8.57
N LYS A 103 12.79 -8.69 8.54
CA LYS A 103 12.01 -8.98 7.33
C LYS A 103 10.71 -8.22 7.36
N VAL A 104 10.16 -7.98 6.18
CA VAL A 104 8.82 -7.39 6.02
C VAL A 104 7.86 -8.48 5.60
N ARG A 105 6.89 -8.80 6.46
CA ARG A 105 5.73 -9.63 6.11
C ARG A 105 4.63 -8.72 5.60
N VAL A 106 4.25 -8.89 4.34
CA VAL A 106 3.13 -8.20 3.69
C VAL A 106 1.91 -9.12 3.75
N VAL A 107 0.81 -8.63 4.29
CA VAL A 107 -0.49 -9.30 4.33
C VAL A 107 -1.51 -8.42 3.60
N ALA A 108 -2.13 -8.94 2.55
CA ALA A 108 -3.15 -8.25 1.79
C ALA A 108 -4.51 -8.93 1.94
N MET A 109 -5.56 -8.12 2.06
CA MET A 109 -6.93 -8.55 2.24
C MET A 109 -7.82 -7.80 1.26
N ARG A 110 -8.58 -8.52 0.43
CA ARG A 110 -9.55 -7.93 -0.47
C ARG A 110 -10.89 -7.78 0.23
N HIS A 111 -11.57 -6.65 0.00
CA HIS A 111 -12.91 -6.42 0.52
C HIS A 111 -13.87 -7.52 0.05
N GLY A 112 -14.59 -8.16 1.00
CA GLY A 112 -15.52 -9.25 0.72
C GLY A 112 -14.86 -10.63 0.52
N ASP A 113 -13.53 -10.71 0.49
CA ASP A 113 -12.78 -11.97 0.50
C ASP A 113 -12.42 -12.33 1.95
N ARG A 114 -12.46 -13.62 2.28
CA ARG A 114 -12.01 -14.14 3.58
C ARG A 114 -10.57 -14.64 3.52
N THR A 115 -9.97 -14.63 2.33
CA THR A 115 -8.60 -15.08 2.06
C THR A 115 -7.60 -13.98 2.34
N LEU A 116 -6.52 -14.34 3.02
CA LEU A 116 -5.36 -13.49 3.25
C LEU A 116 -4.25 -13.89 2.28
N TYR A 117 -3.66 -12.91 1.60
CA TYR A 117 -2.49 -13.12 0.74
C TYR A 117 -1.25 -12.68 1.51
N GLU A 118 -0.28 -13.57 1.70
CA GLU A 118 0.94 -13.29 2.46
C GLU A 118 2.19 -13.37 1.56
N LEU A 119 3.09 -12.40 1.72
CA LEU A 119 4.41 -12.36 1.08
C LEU A 119 5.47 -11.96 2.11
N LYS A 120 6.62 -12.65 2.12
CA LYS A 120 7.75 -12.31 2.99
C LYS A 120 8.90 -11.75 2.15
N LEU A 121 9.32 -10.54 2.48
CA LEU A 121 10.40 -9.81 1.83
C LEU A 121 11.62 -9.80 2.77
N LYS A 122 12.81 -10.03 2.20
CA LYS A 122 14.10 -10.01 2.90
C LYS A 122 14.87 -8.75 2.56
#